data_AF-A0A7V8LMB6-F1
#
_entry.id   AF-A0A7V8LMB6-F1
#
_cell.length_a   1.000
_cell.length_b   1.000
_cell.length_c   1.000
_cell.angle_alpha   90.00
_cell.angle_beta   90.00
_cell.angle_gamma   90.00
#
_symmetry.space_group_name_H-M   'P 1'
#
loop_
_entity.id
_entity.type
_entity.pdbx_description
1 polymer ?
#
loop_
_entity_poly.entity_id
_entity_poly.type
_entity_poly.pdbx_seq_one_letter_code
_entity_poly.pdbx_strand_id
1 'polypeptide(L)' 'MAELTIEEMEAILAEHEICELAQDIEATMGTVVPNPHYEFPTAGWAADGQEAVREARQALGPQHN' A
#
# COMPACT_ATOMS: atom_id res chain seq x y z
N MET A 1 6.03 13.69 -14.81
CA MET A 1 4.87 13.58 -13.89
C MET A 1 4.43 14.99 -13.58
N ALA A 2 3.13 15.28 -13.63
CA ALA A 2 2.62 16.57 -13.17
C ALA A 2 2.82 16.64 -11.65
N GLU A 3 3.18 17.83 -11.13
CA GLU A 3 3.17 18.05 -9.69
C GLU A 3 1.73 18.04 -9.21
N LEU A 4 1.44 17.17 -8.24
CA LEU A 4 0.15 17.15 -7.58
C LEU A 4 0.05 18.35 -6.63
N THR A 5 -1.14 18.90 -6.51
CA THR A 5 -1.51 19.78 -5.41
C THR A 5 -1.62 18.98 -4.10
N ILE A 6 -1.61 19.67 -2.96
CA ILE A 6 -1.81 19.03 -1.65
C ILE A 6 -3.16 18.29 -1.60
N GLU A 7 -4.22 18.91 -2.09
CA GLU A 7 -5.57 18.33 -2.11
C GLU A 7 -5.61 17.04 -2.95
N GLU A 8 -4.92 17.00 -4.08
CA GLU A 8 -4.82 15.78 -4.91
C GLU A 8 -3.99 14.69 -4.24
N MET A 9 -2.92 15.04 -3.53
CA MET A 9 -2.14 14.08 -2.73
C MET A 9 -2.98 13.49 -1.60
N GLU A 10 -3.72 14.33 -0.88
CA GLU A 10 -4.60 13.91 0.20
C GLU A 10 -5.71 12.98 -0.30
N ALA A 11 -6.29 13.27 -1.47
CA ALA A 11 -7.29 12.39 -2.08
C ALA A 11 -6.74 11.00 -2.40
N ILE A 12 -5.51 10.91 -2.95
CA ILE A 12 -4.86 9.63 -3.25
C ILE A 12 -4.56 8.86 -1.96
N LEU A 13 -4.03 9.54 -0.93
CA LEU A 13 -3.73 8.92 0.36
C LEU A 13 -5.01 8.43 1.07
N ALA A 14 -6.10 9.21 1.00
CA ALA A 14 -7.38 8.82 1.57
C ALA A 14 -7.96 7.59 0.86
N GLU A 15 -7.89 7.51 -0.47
CA GLU A 15 -8.30 6.32 -1.21
C GLU A 15 -7.47 5.09 -0.82
N HIS A 16 -6.14 5.24 -0.72
CA HIS A 16 -5.25 4.18 -0.27
C HIS A 16 -5.67 3.64 1.11
N GLU A 17 -5.84 4.53 2.09
CA GLU A 17 -6.22 4.17 3.46
C GLU A 17 -7.58 3.47 3.51
N ILE A 18 -8.57 3.93 2.74
CA ILE A 18 -9.89 3.28 2.65
C ILE A 18 -9.75 1.83 2.16
N CYS A 19 -8.97 1.60 1.10
CA CYS A 19 -8.73 0.26 0.58
C CYS A 19 -7.99 -0.62 1.62
N GLU A 20 -6.99 -0.07 2.31
CA GLU A 20 -6.26 -0.78 3.37
C GLU A 20 -7.19 -1.20 4.51
N LEU A 21 -8.02 -0.28 5.01
CA LEU A 21 -8.95 -0.53 6.11
C LEU A 21 -10.06 -1.52 5.74
N ALA A 22 -10.49 -1.50 4.47
CA ALA A 22 -11.41 -2.49 3.92
C ALA A 22 -10.77 -3.87 3.72
N GLN A 23 -9.44 -3.97 3.89
CA GLN A 23 -8.65 -5.17 3.65
C GLN A 23 -8.74 -5.69 2.20
N ASP A 24 -9.05 -4.82 1.25
CA ASP A 24 -9.12 -5.15 -0.16
C ASP A 24 -7.73 -5.00 -0.78
N ILE A 25 -6.99 -6.10 -0.78
CA ILE A 25 -5.61 -6.13 -1.26
C ILE A 25 -5.53 -5.70 -2.73
N GLU A 26 -6.45 -6.13 -3.58
CA GLU A 26 -6.39 -5.79 -5.01
C GLU A 26 -6.74 -4.32 -5.24
N ALA A 27 -7.72 -3.76 -4.52
CA ALA A 27 -8.00 -2.34 -4.57
C ALA A 27 -6.81 -1.52 -4.06
N THR A 28 -6.18 -1.92 -2.94
CA THR A 28 -4.98 -1.25 -2.43
C THR A 28 -3.85 -1.30 -3.45
N MET A 29 -3.60 -2.44 -4.08
CA MET A 29 -2.57 -2.56 -5.11
C MET A 29 -2.87 -1.72 -6.36
N GLY A 30 -4.13 -1.36 -6.62
CA GLY A 30 -4.52 -0.42 -7.67
C GLY A 30 -4.07 1.03 -7.41
N THR A 31 -3.84 1.39 -6.14
CA THR A 31 -3.46 2.76 -5.73
C THR A 31 -1.95 2.96 -5.62
N VAL A 32 -1.14 1.90 -5.65
CA VAL A 32 0.32 2.01 -5.54
C VAL A 32 0.97 2.32 -6.88
N VAL A 33 2.09 3.05 -6.84
CA VAL A 33 2.93 3.32 -8.02
C VAL A 33 3.46 2.01 -8.63
N PRO A 34 3.95 2.01 -9.90
CA PRO A 34 4.41 0.78 -10.57
C PRO A 34 5.61 0.08 -9.91
N ASN A 35 6.45 0.80 -9.17
CA ASN A 35 7.59 0.25 -8.44
C ASN A 35 7.59 0.77 -6.99
N PRO A 36 6.68 0.28 -6.13
CA PRO A 36 6.56 0.73 -4.76
C PRO A 36 7.72 0.19 -3.90
N HIS A 37 8.07 0.92 -2.86
CA HIS A 37 9.01 0.49 -1.81
C HIS A 37 8.32 0.63 -0.45
N TYR A 38 8.12 -0.49 0.24
CA TYR A 38 7.51 -0.51 1.57
C TYR A 38 8.55 -0.93 2.59
N GLU A 39 8.73 -0.12 3.63
CA GLU A 39 9.51 -0.50 4.79
C GLU A 39 8.60 -1.10 5.86
N PHE A 40 9.04 -2.19 6.48
CA PHE A 40 8.38 -2.79 7.64
C PHE A 40 9.33 -2.75 8.85
N PRO A 41 9.45 -1.60 9.53
CA PRO A 41 10.49 -1.38 10.53
C PRO A 41 10.43 -2.35 11.71
N THR A 42 9.22 -2.80 12.09
CA THR A 42 9.00 -3.73 13.20
C THR A 42 9.53 -5.13 12.92
N ALA A 43 9.65 -5.50 11.64
CA ALA A 43 10.13 -6.80 11.20
C ALA A 43 11.52 -6.75 10.54
N GLY A 44 12.10 -5.55 10.37
CA GLY A 44 13.49 -5.36 9.91
C GLY A 44 13.72 -5.71 8.44
N TRP A 45 12.68 -5.60 7.60
CA TRP A 45 12.70 -5.93 6.17
C TRP A 45 11.93 -4.89 5.36
N ALA A 46 12.14 -4.91 4.04
CA ALA A 46 11.46 -4.07 3.07
C ALA A 46 10.96 -4.92 1.90
N ALA A 47 9.95 -4.40 1.20
CA ALA A 47 9.39 -5.01 -0.01
C ALA A 47 9.51 -4.04 -1.18
N ASP A 48 10.15 -4.49 -2.26
CA ASP A 48 10.38 -3.74 -3.49
C ASP A 48 9.54 -4.32 -4.63
N GLY A 49 8.76 -3.47 -5.29
CA GLY A 49 7.90 -3.88 -6.41
C GLY A 49 6.51 -4.32 -5.96
N GLN A 50 5.55 -4.28 -6.89
CA GLN A 50 4.14 -4.57 -6.59
C GLN A 50 3.91 -6.00 -6.08
N GLU A 51 4.63 -6.99 -6.63
CA GLU A 51 4.48 -8.38 -6.19
C GLU A 51 4.93 -8.56 -4.74
N ALA A 52 6.12 -8.08 -4.37
CA ALA A 52 6.62 -8.18 -3.00
C ALA A 52 5.74 -7.43 -1.99
N VAL A 53 5.23 -6.25 -2.36
CA VAL A 53 4.30 -5.47 -1.51
C VAL A 53 2.97 -6.21 -1.33
N ARG A 54 2.43 -6.83 -2.38
CA ARG A 54 1.21 -7.65 -2.31
C ARG A 54 1.42 -8.84 -1.37
N GLU A 55 2.52 -9.57 -1.51
CA GLU A 55 2.86 -10.71 -0.65
C GLU A 55 3.01 -10.28 0.81
N ALA A 56 3.71 -9.17 1.08
CA ALA A 56 3.87 -8.64 2.43
C ALA A 56 2.52 -8.28 3.07
N ARG A 57 1.60 -7.64 2.32
CA ARG A 57 0.24 -7.37 2.81
C ARG A 57 -0.56 -8.64 3.11
N GLN A 58 -0.46 -9.67 2.26
CA GLN A 58 -1.14 -10.95 2.50
C GLN A 58 -0.60 -11.64 3.77
N ALA A 59 0.71 -11.56 4.01
CA ALA A 59 1.34 -12.16 5.18
C ALA A 59 1.06 -11.39 6.49
N LEU A 60 0.89 -10.07 6.42
CA LEU A 60 0.69 -9.18 7.58
C LEU A 60 -0.77 -8.83 7.86
N GLY A 61 -1.70 -9.20 6.97
CA GLY A 61 -3.14 -9.07 7.22
C GLY A 61 -3.56 -9.79 8.51
N PRO A 62 -4.69 -9.41 9.13
CA PRO A 62 -5.12 -10.04 10.37
C PRO A 62 -5.23 -11.55 10.17
N GLN A 63 -4.49 -12.27 11.01
CA GLN A 63 -4.58 -13.70 11.12
C GLN A 63 -6.00 -14.00 11.63
N HIS A 64 -6.84 -14.61 10.80
CA HIS A 64 -8.05 -15.25 11.29
C HIS A 64 -7.60 -16.31 12.32
N ASN A 65 -7.73 -15.98 13.60
CA ASN A 65 -7.70 -16.94 14.70
C ASN A 65 -9.01 -17.74 14.70
#